data_AF-A0A9D4SLD3-F1
#
_entry.id   AF-A0A9D4SLD3-F1
#
_cell.length_a   1.000
_cell.length_b   1.000
_cell.length_c   1.000
_cell.angle_alpha   90.00
_cell.angle_beta   90.00
_cell.angle_gamma   90.00
#
_symmetry.space_group_name_H-M   'P 1'
#
loop_
_entity.id
_entity.type
_entity.pdbx_description
1 polymer ?
#
loop_
_entity_poly.entity_id
_entity_poly.type
_entity_poly.pdbx_seq_one_letter_code
_entity_poly.pdbx_strand_id
1 'polypeptide(L)'
;MDPNHQFDKSPIIHKDYDKNIIIYAFLVGLLFIFSIIRTTSFFTTCMRASVNLHNIIFTSLVKVPIMFFDKTPVGIIMNRVSRDLGIIDDLLPPVAFEAIEILGNSLAIFILCATLNYYILIPFIILAVLLYFVIRFYVDTARKIKRLEATARSPLFQQLAATLAGLPTIRSYGAQAMFTERFIDKQNVHSSVLFTFLSSSRLFGIAMEIMCLVYIYCLIIFLILNLDVYTGSLIGLIISQSLSLTSTFNWGVRQMTEVETYMTSVERIIEFGKLDQENLDQGKFEPEEKLA
;
A
#
# COMPACT_ATOMS: atom_id res chain seq x y z
N MET A 1 0.19 45.75 32.25
CA MET A 1 1.43 45.16 31.70
C MET A 1 2.54 45.53 32.65
N ASP A 2 2.86 44.63 33.56
CA ASP A 2 3.86 44.85 34.60
C ASP A 2 5.26 44.60 34.00
N PRO A 3 6.16 45.59 33.92
CA PRO A 3 7.48 45.44 33.28
C PRO A 3 8.46 44.55 34.07
N ASN A 4 8.07 44.09 35.27
CA ASN A 4 8.95 43.40 36.21
C ASN A 4 8.69 41.89 36.32
N HIS A 5 7.89 41.29 35.44
CA HIS A 5 7.83 39.84 35.35
C HIS A 5 9.06 39.33 34.59
N GLN A 6 10.21 39.35 35.29
CA GLN A 6 11.43 38.68 34.86
C GLN A 6 11.09 37.21 34.64
N PHE A 7 11.09 36.76 33.38
CA PHE A 7 11.17 35.35 33.04
C PHE A 7 12.27 34.74 33.91
N ASP A 8 11.88 33.73 34.69
CA ASP A 8 12.71 33.00 35.63
C ASP A 8 14.12 32.76 35.09
N LYS A 9 15.08 33.59 35.52
CA LYS A 9 16.52 33.49 35.19
C LYS A 9 17.18 32.48 36.14
N SER A 10 16.62 31.29 36.25
CA SER A 10 17.24 30.22 37.03
C SER A 10 18.53 29.74 36.32
N PRO A 11 19.71 29.82 36.95
CA PRO A 11 21.01 29.58 36.31
C PRO A 11 21.28 28.11 35.94
N ILE A 12 20.33 27.22 36.21
CA ILE A 12 20.39 25.78 35.91
C ILE A 12 19.99 25.53 34.44
N ILE A 13 19.14 26.38 33.85
CA ILE A 13 18.61 26.17 32.48
C ILE A 13 19.60 26.66 31.41
N HIS A 14 20.42 27.67 31.70
CA HIS A 14 21.29 28.31 30.69
C HIS A 14 22.65 27.66 30.49
N LYS A 15 23.17 26.86 31.45
CA LYS A 15 24.56 26.38 31.38
C LYS A 15 24.80 25.27 30.35
N ASP A 16 23.75 24.55 29.96
CA ASP A 16 23.80 23.49 28.95
C ASP A 16 22.88 23.75 27.74
N TYR A 17 22.29 24.94 27.63
CA TYR A 17 21.38 25.30 26.53
C TYR A 17 22.09 25.24 25.17
N ASP A 18 23.28 25.82 25.07
CA ASP A 18 24.07 25.80 23.83
C ASP A 18 24.51 24.39 23.44
N LYS A 19 24.87 23.55 24.44
CA LYS A 19 25.21 22.14 24.19
C LYS A 19 24.00 21.35 23.71
N ASN A 20 22.83 21.55 24.32
CA ASN A 20 21.59 20.90 23.91
C ASN A 20 21.21 21.29 22.48
N ILE A 21 21.30 22.58 22.12
CA ILE A 21 21.07 23.03 20.74
C ILE A 21 22.03 22.33 19.76
N ILE A 22 23.31 22.26 20.09
CA ILE A 22 24.30 21.61 19.22
C ILE A 22 23.97 20.12 19.05
N ILE A 23 23.60 19.42 20.13
CA ILE A 23 23.20 18.01 20.08
C ILE A 23 21.94 17.83 19.23
N TYR A 24 20.90 18.65 19.44
CA TYR A 24 19.66 18.57 18.64
C TYR A 24 19.93 18.89 17.17
N ALA A 25 20.71 19.92 16.86
CA ALA A 25 21.07 20.27 15.49
C ALA A 25 21.84 19.13 14.81
N PHE A 26 22.76 18.50 15.53
CA PHE A 26 23.50 17.33 15.05
C PHE A 26 22.57 16.13 14.79
N LEU A 27 21.67 15.82 15.72
CA LEU A 27 20.68 14.74 15.57
C LEU A 27 19.75 14.98 14.38
N VAL A 28 19.25 16.21 14.21
CA VAL A 28 18.40 16.58 13.06
C VAL A 28 19.19 16.47 11.75
N GLY A 29 20.45 16.91 11.74
CA GLY A 29 21.35 16.76 10.59
C GLY A 29 21.55 15.29 10.21
N LEU A 30 21.81 14.42 11.19
CA LEU A 30 21.92 12.97 10.97
C LEU A 30 20.62 12.37 10.46
N LEU A 31 19.47 12.73 11.05
CA LEU A 31 18.15 12.27 10.61
C LEU A 31 17.89 12.63 9.14
N PHE A 32 18.24 13.85 8.74
CA PHE A 32 18.10 14.30 7.35
C PHE A 32 18.96 13.46 6.40
N ILE A 33 20.23 13.25 6.74
CA ILE A 33 21.16 12.44 5.94
C ILE A 33 20.65 10.99 5.83
N PHE A 34 20.25 10.37 6.95
CA PHE A 34 19.71 9.01 6.95
C PHE A 34 18.41 8.91 6.17
N SER A 35 17.54 9.92 6.23
CA SER A 35 16.30 9.94 5.45
C SER A 35 16.58 9.95 3.95
N ILE A 36 17.52 10.77 3.48
CA ILE A 36 17.93 10.80 2.07
C ILE A 36 18.52 9.45 1.64
N ILE A 37 19.42 8.89 2.45
CA ILE A 37 20.04 7.59 2.17
C ILE A 37 18.98 6.50 2.09
N ARG A 38 18.06 6.44 3.05
CA ARG A 38 16.95 5.47 3.12
C ARG A 38 16.08 5.56 1.87
N THR A 39 15.57 6.75 1.55
CA THR A 39 14.67 6.97 0.40
C THR A 39 15.38 6.61 -0.90
N THR A 40 16.59 7.12 -1.11
CA THR A 40 17.35 6.86 -2.34
C THR A 40 17.69 5.38 -2.50
N SER A 41 18.11 4.72 -1.42
CA SER A 41 18.46 3.29 -1.44
C SER A 41 17.24 2.42 -1.73
N PHE A 42 16.10 2.75 -1.13
CA PHE A 42 14.85 2.01 -1.34
C PHE A 42 14.39 2.09 -2.80
N PHE A 43 14.23 3.30 -3.34
CA PHE A 43 13.77 3.48 -4.72
C PHE A 43 14.77 2.94 -5.74
N THR A 44 16.08 3.07 -5.49
CA THR A 44 17.11 2.45 -6.35
C THR A 44 16.98 0.93 -6.36
N THR A 45 16.68 0.32 -5.21
CA THR A 45 16.48 -1.13 -5.10
C THR A 45 15.22 -1.57 -5.85
N CYS A 46 14.11 -0.85 -5.69
CA CYS A 46 12.87 -1.11 -6.43
C CYS A 46 13.07 -0.98 -7.94
N MET A 47 13.78 0.05 -8.40
CA MET A 47 14.11 0.24 -9.82
C MET A 47 14.95 -0.92 -10.37
N ARG A 48 15.98 -1.37 -9.64
CA ARG A 48 16.77 -2.54 -10.04
C ARG A 48 15.94 -3.81 -10.09
N ALA A 49 15.03 -4.00 -9.12
CA ALA A 49 14.13 -5.15 -9.10
C ALA A 49 13.16 -5.14 -10.29
N SER A 50 12.58 -3.98 -10.61
CA SER A 50 11.74 -3.76 -11.80
C SER A 50 12.48 -4.12 -13.09
N VAL A 51 13.70 -3.58 -13.30
CA VAL A 51 14.53 -3.89 -14.48
C VAL A 51 14.83 -5.39 -14.57
N ASN A 52 15.12 -6.04 -13.44
CA ASN A 52 15.33 -7.48 -13.41
C ASN A 52 14.07 -8.26 -13.79
N LEU A 53 12.90 -7.88 -13.27
CA LEU A 53 11.62 -8.50 -13.62
C LEU A 53 11.27 -8.31 -15.10
N HIS A 54 11.53 -7.13 -15.66
CA HIS A 54 11.43 -6.86 -17.09
C HIS A 54 12.34 -7.79 -17.91
N ASN A 55 13.61 -7.95 -17.50
CA ASN A 55 14.56 -8.84 -18.19
C ASN A 55 14.14 -10.31 -18.10
N ILE A 56 13.59 -10.75 -16.96
CA ILE A 56 13.07 -12.11 -16.78
C ILE A 56 11.95 -12.39 -17.76
N ILE A 57 10.93 -11.53 -17.83
CA ILE A 57 9.79 -11.76 -18.74
C ILE A 57 10.22 -11.65 -20.20
N PHE A 58 11.08 -10.69 -20.54
CA PHE A 58 11.60 -10.53 -21.90
C PHE A 58 12.38 -11.78 -22.34
N THR A 59 13.34 -12.23 -21.54
CA THR A 59 14.16 -13.41 -21.87
C THR A 59 13.32 -14.67 -21.98
N SER A 60 12.33 -14.82 -21.09
CA SER A 60 11.45 -16.00 -21.11
C SER A 60 10.54 -16.01 -22.33
N LEU A 61 9.97 -14.87 -22.71
CA LEU A 61 9.13 -14.77 -23.91
C LEU A 61 9.90 -14.98 -25.22
N VAL A 62 11.17 -14.60 -25.29
CA VAL A 62 12.00 -14.83 -26.48
C VAL A 62 12.39 -16.30 -26.64
N LYS A 63 12.51 -17.04 -25.53
CA LYS A 63 12.95 -18.45 -25.52
C LYS A 63 11.81 -19.46 -25.42
N VAL A 64 10.56 -19.03 -25.25
CA VAL A 64 9.42 -19.95 -25.13
C VAL A 64 9.12 -20.60 -26.49
N PRO A 65 8.76 -21.91 -26.55
CA PRO A 65 8.44 -22.56 -27.82
C PRO A 65 7.29 -21.88 -28.55
N ILE A 66 7.32 -21.88 -29.89
CA ILE A 66 6.30 -21.21 -30.72
C ILE A 66 4.86 -21.64 -30.38
N MET A 67 4.67 -22.90 -29.97
CA MET A 67 3.38 -23.46 -29.55
C MET A 67 2.74 -22.71 -28.38
N PHE A 68 3.53 -22.02 -27.54
CA PHE A 68 3.01 -21.17 -26.48
C PHE A 68 2.20 -20.00 -27.04
N PHE A 69 2.66 -19.38 -28.14
CA PHE A 69 1.99 -18.26 -28.78
C PHE A 69 0.70 -18.68 -29.50
N ASP A 70 0.62 -19.93 -29.98
CA ASP A 70 -0.62 -20.48 -30.55
C ASP A 70 -1.67 -20.76 -29.46
N LYS A 71 -1.24 -21.19 -28.27
CA LYS A 71 -2.13 -21.50 -27.14
C LYS A 71 -2.53 -20.27 -26.33
N THR A 72 -1.68 -19.24 -26.31
CA THR A 72 -1.84 -18.09 -25.41
C THR A 72 -2.28 -16.86 -26.20
N PRO A 73 -3.47 -16.32 -25.95
CA PRO A 73 -3.93 -15.08 -26.57
C PRO A 73 -2.93 -13.93 -26.37
N VAL A 74 -2.60 -13.20 -27.45
CA VAL A 74 -1.69 -12.04 -27.44
C VAL A 74 -2.12 -10.99 -26.39
N GLY A 75 -3.42 -10.82 -26.16
CA GLY A 75 -3.94 -9.89 -25.16
C GLY A 75 -3.53 -10.22 -23.71
N ILE A 76 -3.28 -11.49 -23.36
CA ILE A 76 -2.78 -11.87 -22.04
C ILE A 76 -1.32 -11.44 -21.89
N ILE A 77 -0.49 -11.72 -22.90
CA ILE A 77 0.92 -11.34 -22.94
C ILE A 77 1.05 -9.80 -22.84
N MET A 78 0.25 -9.08 -23.63
CA MET A 78 0.23 -7.62 -23.61
C MET A 78 -0.18 -7.06 -22.24
N ASN A 79 -1.17 -7.66 -21.56
CA ASN A 79 -1.54 -7.23 -20.21
C ASN A 79 -0.41 -7.44 -19.20
N ARG A 80 0.41 -8.49 -19.35
CA ARG A 80 1.55 -8.75 -18.46
C ARG A 80 2.66 -7.70 -18.68
N VAL A 81 3.06 -7.53 -19.93
CA VAL A 81 4.17 -6.62 -20.29
C VAL A 81 3.79 -5.14 -20.13
N SER A 82 2.51 -4.78 -20.31
CA SER A 82 2.07 -3.38 -20.21
C SER A 82 1.50 -3.05 -18.82
N ARG A 83 0.45 -3.75 -18.39
CA ARG A 83 -0.25 -3.39 -17.14
C ARG A 83 0.48 -3.90 -15.91
N ASP A 84 0.86 -5.18 -15.87
CA ASP A 84 1.46 -5.74 -14.66
C ASP A 84 2.87 -5.16 -14.41
N LEU A 85 3.71 -5.00 -15.44
CA LEU A 85 4.98 -4.27 -15.29
C LEU A 85 4.79 -2.80 -14.89
N GLY A 86 3.85 -2.08 -15.51
CA GLY A 86 3.58 -0.68 -15.11
C GLY A 86 3.16 -0.52 -13.65
N ILE A 87 2.41 -1.49 -13.10
CA ILE A 87 2.08 -1.51 -11.66
C ILE A 87 3.35 -1.68 -10.81
N ILE A 88 4.26 -2.56 -11.21
CA ILE A 88 5.51 -2.85 -10.50
C ILE A 88 6.46 -1.65 -10.53
N ASP A 89 6.43 -0.88 -11.61
CA ASP A 89 7.32 0.25 -11.83
C ASP A 89 6.84 1.51 -11.10
N ASP A 90 5.55 1.84 -11.21
CA ASP A 90 5.02 3.14 -10.79
C ASP A 90 4.25 3.09 -9.47
N LEU A 91 3.45 2.03 -9.24
CA LEU A 91 2.49 1.99 -8.13
C LEU A 91 3.01 1.24 -6.91
N LEU A 92 3.71 0.12 -7.13
CA LEU A 92 4.22 -0.71 -6.03
C LEU A 92 5.28 0.00 -5.17
N PRO A 93 6.29 0.69 -5.73
CA PRO A 93 7.36 1.28 -4.91
C PRO A 93 6.88 2.32 -3.88
N PRO A 94 6.08 3.35 -4.22
CA PRO A 94 5.67 4.34 -3.23
C PRO A 94 4.79 3.73 -2.13
N VAL A 95 3.87 2.84 -2.49
CA VAL A 95 2.98 2.18 -1.52
C VAL A 95 3.77 1.26 -0.59
N ALA A 96 4.73 0.50 -1.11
CA ALA A 96 5.61 -0.34 -0.29
C ALA A 96 6.51 0.48 0.65
N PHE A 97 7.04 1.61 0.17
CA PHE A 97 7.83 2.53 0.99
C PHE A 97 7.04 3.04 2.19
N GLU A 98 5.83 3.53 1.95
CA GLU A 98 4.95 4.02 3.01
C GLU A 98 4.54 2.91 3.97
N ALA A 99 4.20 1.72 3.48
CA ALA A 99 3.85 0.58 4.34
C ALA A 99 5.00 0.20 5.30
N ILE A 100 6.24 0.17 4.81
CA ILE A 100 7.43 -0.11 5.62
C ILE A 100 7.70 1.02 6.62
N GLU A 101 7.55 2.28 6.21
CA GLU A 101 7.71 3.43 7.09
C GLU A 101 6.72 3.41 8.25
N ILE A 102 5.45 3.10 7.97
CA ILE A 102 4.39 3.04 8.97
C ILE A 102 4.61 1.87 9.94
N LEU A 103 5.03 0.70 9.45
CA LEU A 103 5.42 -0.42 10.29
C LEU A 103 6.59 -0.06 11.21
N GLY A 104 7.64 0.56 10.66
CA GLY A 104 8.80 1.01 11.41
C GLY A 104 8.44 2.03 12.49
N ASN A 105 7.62 3.03 12.14
CA ASN A 105 7.16 4.03 13.10
C ASN A 105 6.26 3.43 14.20
N SER A 106 5.34 2.54 13.82
CA SER A 106 4.49 1.82 14.78
C SER A 106 5.32 0.99 15.77
N LEU A 107 6.36 0.31 15.28
CA LEU A 107 7.30 -0.43 16.12
C LEU A 107 8.13 0.49 17.02
N ALA A 108 8.58 1.64 16.52
CA ALA A 108 9.32 2.62 17.31
C ALA A 108 8.49 3.18 18.47
N ILE A 109 7.21 3.52 18.22
CA ILE A 109 6.28 3.99 19.24
C ILE A 109 5.99 2.87 20.25
N PHE A 110 5.86 1.63 19.78
CA PHE A 110 5.72 0.48 20.67
C PHE A 110 6.92 0.32 21.61
N ILE A 111 8.15 0.38 21.08
CA ILE A 111 9.38 0.31 21.87
C ILE A 111 9.43 1.47 22.88
N LEU A 112 9.09 2.68 22.45
CA LEU A 112 9.05 3.86 23.31
C LEU A 112 8.09 3.65 24.50
N CYS A 113 6.86 3.18 24.26
CA CYS A 113 5.91 2.85 25.31
C CYS A 113 6.42 1.72 26.23
N ALA A 114 7.12 0.73 25.68
CA ALA A 114 7.69 -0.39 26.44
C ALA A 114 8.80 0.06 27.41
N THR A 115 9.62 1.05 27.02
CA THR A 115 10.70 1.57 27.89
C THR A 115 10.18 2.21 29.17
N LEU A 116 8.92 2.61 29.20
CA LEU A 116 8.33 3.30 30.33
C LEU A 116 7.78 2.37 31.37
N ASN A 117 6.88 1.50 30.93
CA ASN A 117 6.22 0.59 31.82
C ASN A 117 5.68 -0.58 31.02
N TYR A 118 6.11 -1.79 31.39
CA TYR A 118 5.65 -3.00 30.75
C TYR A 118 4.14 -3.24 30.93
N TYR A 119 3.48 -2.63 31.92
CA TYR A 119 2.03 -2.71 32.08
C TYR A 119 1.26 -1.97 30.98
N ILE A 120 1.83 -0.92 30.36
CA ILE A 120 1.22 -0.21 29.22
C ILE A 120 1.14 -1.12 27.99
N LEU A 121 1.98 -2.15 27.91
CA LEU A 121 1.94 -3.14 26.83
C LEU A 121 0.66 -3.97 26.83
N ILE A 122 0.03 -4.18 27.99
CA ILE A 122 -1.17 -5.02 28.09
C ILE A 122 -2.33 -4.43 27.27
N PRO A 123 -2.76 -3.16 27.50
CA PRO A 123 -3.75 -2.50 26.64
C PRO A 123 -3.36 -2.47 25.16
N PHE A 124 -2.07 -2.29 24.86
CA PHE A 124 -1.59 -2.26 23.48
C PHE A 124 -1.74 -3.63 22.79
N ILE A 125 -1.37 -4.72 23.45
CA ILE A 125 -1.52 -6.08 22.91
C ILE A 125 -3.00 -6.40 22.70
N ILE A 126 -3.87 -6.02 23.66
CA ILE A 126 -5.32 -6.19 23.51
C ILE A 126 -5.84 -5.44 22.28
N LEU A 127 -5.40 -4.19 22.09
CA LEU A 127 -5.73 -3.40 20.91
C LEU A 127 -5.23 -4.10 19.64
N ALA A 128 -3.97 -4.53 19.58
CA ALA A 128 -3.39 -5.19 18.41
C ALA A 128 -4.16 -6.46 18.01
N VAL A 129 -4.59 -7.27 18.99
CA VAL A 129 -5.43 -8.45 18.75
C VAL A 129 -6.80 -8.06 18.21
N LEU A 130 -7.46 -7.04 18.80
CA LEU A 130 -8.73 -6.51 18.31
C LEU A 130 -8.62 -6.01 16.86
N LEU A 131 -7.60 -5.20 16.58
CA LEU A 131 -7.32 -4.68 15.24
C LEU A 131 -7.08 -5.81 14.25
N TYR A 132 -6.33 -6.86 14.63
CA TYR A 132 -6.11 -8.01 13.77
C TYR A 132 -7.42 -8.68 13.32
N PHE A 133 -8.36 -8.92 14.23
CA PHE A 133 -9.65 -9.52 13.89
C PHE A 133 -10.50 -8.61 12.99
N VAL A 134 -10.53 -7.31 13.27
CA VAL A 134 -11.30 -6.33 12.49
C VAL A 134 -10.71 -6.16 11.09
N ILE A 135 -9.38 -6.10 10.98
CA ILE A 135 -8.65 -6.07 9.70
C ILE A 135 -8.97 -7.32 8.89
N ARG A 136 -8.86 -8.51 9.50
CA ARG A 136 -9.18 -9.78 8.82
C ARG A 136 -10.60 -9.80 8.27
N PHE A 137 -11.58 -9.44 9.10
CA PHE A 137 -12.98 -9.37 8.71
C PHE A 137 -13.22 -8.39 7.56
N TYR A 138 -12.61 -7.20 7.63
CA TYR A 138 -12.72 -6.18 6.58
C TYR A 138 -12.09 -6.65 5.28
N VAL A 139 -10.87 -7.19 5.30
CA VAL A 139 -10.18 -7.66 4.08
C VAL A 139 -10.99 -8.75 3.38
N ASP A 140 -11.54 -9.71 4.11
CA ASP A 140 -12.39 -10.76 3.54
C ASP A 140 -13.67 -10.20 2.90
N THR A 141 -14.29 -9.21 3.54
CA THR A 141 -15.50 -8.55 3.03
C THR A 141 -15.20 -7.68 1.81
N ALA A 142 -14.14 -6.86 1.88
CA ALA A 142 -13.70 -5.97 0.81
C ALA A 142 -13.34 -6.75 -0.46
N ARG A 143 -12.67 -7.91 -0.32
CA ARG A 143 -12.37 -8.80 -1.45
C ARG A 143 -13.64 -9.30 -2.16
N LYS A 144 -14.66 -9.70 -1.40
CA LYS A 144 -15.95 -10.16 -1.96
C LYS A 144 -16.68 -9.02 -2.69
N ILE A 145 -16.73 -7.82 -2.10
CA ILE A 145 -17.36 -6.65 -2.75
C ILE A 145 -16.59 -6.27 -4.01
N LYS A 146 -15.25 -6.29 -3.99
CA LYS A 146 -14.42 -5.98 -5.16
C LYS A 146 -14.61 -7.00 -6.30
N ARG A 147 -14.84 -8.28 -5.98
CA ARG A 147 -15.23 -9.29 -6.97
C ARG A 147 -16.60 -9.01 -7.59
N LEU A 148 -17.56 -8.54 -6.79
CA LEU A 148 -18.88 -8.13 -7.28
C LEU A 148 -18.76 -6.92 -8.22
N GLU A 149 -17.92 -5.93 -7.88
CA GLU A 149 -17.64 -4.75 -8.72
C GLU A 149 -17.09 -5.18 -10.08
N ALA A 150 -16.08 -6.06 -10.10
CA ALA A 150 -15.49 -6.56 -11.33
C ALA A 150 -16.53 -7.29 -12.22
N THR A 151 -17.45 -8.04 -11.61
CA THR A 151 -18.52 -8.75 -12.32
C THR A 151 -19.57 -7.78 -12.88
N ALA A 152 -19.94 -6.74 -12.12
CA ALA A 152 -20.88 -5.71 -12.56
C ALA A 152 -20.31 -4.80 -13.66
N ARG A 153 -18.99 -4.63 -13.70
CA ARG A 153 -18.28 -3.80 -14.69
C ARG A 153 -18.32 -4.38 -16.10
N SER A 154 -18.19 -5.70 -16.25
CA SER A 154 -18.10 -6.35 -17.57
C SER A 154 -19.32 -6.12 -18.49
N PRO A 155 -20.59 -6.30 -18.04
CA PRO A 155 -21.78 -6.04 -18.85
C PRO A 155 -21.90 -4.62 -19.41
N LEU A 156 -21.28 -3.66 -18.74
CA LEU A 156 -21.24 -2.24 -19.09
C LEU A 156 -20.38 -2.02 -20.33
N PHE A 157 -19.17 -2.58 -20.35
CA PHE A 157 -18.28 -2.57 -21.52
C PHE A 157 -18.86 -3.36 -22.69
N GLN A 158 -19.51 -4.49 -22.42
CA GLN A 158 -20.19 -5.27 -23.46
C GLN A 158 -21.32 -4.47 -24.12
N GLN A 159 -22.15 -3.76 -23.34
CA GLN A 159 -23.21 -2.91 -23.88
C GLN A 159 -22.65 -1.77 -24.74
N LEU A 160 -21.57 -1.15 -24.27
CA LEU A 160 -20.90 -0.07 -25.00
C LEU A 160 -20.35 -0.57 -26.34
N ALA A 161 -19.65 -1.71 -26.34
CA ALA A 161 -19.10 -2.31 -27.55
C ALA A 161 -20.20 -2.68 -28.56
N ALA A 162 -21.30 -3.29 -28.11
CA ALA A 162 -22.44 -3.62 -28.96
C ALA A 162 -23.12 -2.37 -29.54
N THR A 163 -23.22 -1.30 -28.75
CA THR A 163 -23.81 -0.02 -29.18
C THR A 163 -22.94 0.67 -30.23
N LEU A 164 -21.62 0.63 -30.08
CA LEU A 164 -20.69 1.19 -31.06
C LEU A 164 -20.70 0.41 -32.38
N ALA A 165 -20.73 -0.93 -32.31
CA ALA A 165 -20.80 -1.79 -33.49
C ALA A 165 -22.13 -1.65 -34.25
N GLY A 166 -23.25 -1.52 -33.53
CA GLY A 166 -24.61 -1.41 -34.09
C GLY A 166 -25.15 0.01 -34.24
N LEU A 167 -24.30 1.04 -34.12
CA LEU A 167 -24.76 2.43 -34.00
C LEU A 167 -25.65 2.91 -35.16
N PRO A 168 -25.34 2.62 -36.45
CA PRO A 168 -26.20 3.02 -37.56
C PRO A 168 -27.59 2.39 -37.48
N THR A 169 -27.66 1.11 -37.11
CA THR A 169 -28.91 0.36 -36.94
C THR A 169 -29.75 0.94 -35.81
N ILE A 170 -29.14 1.21 -34.65
CA ILE A 170 -29.87 1.80 -33.51
C ILE A 170 -30.46 3.16 -33.89
N ARG A 171 -29.71 3.97 -34.66
CA ARG A 171 -30.17 5.28 -35.14
C ARG A 171 -31.27 5.18 -36.19
N SER A 172 -31.18 4.23 -37.12
CA SER A 172 -32.21 4.04 -38.16
C SER A 172 -33.55 3.60 -37.59
N TYR A 173 -33.55 2.83 -36.50
CA TYR A 173 -34.76 2.39 -35.81
C TYR A 173 -35.28 3.36 -34.73
N GLY A 174 -34.60 4.49 -34.47
CA GLY A 174 -35.01 5.43 -33.42
C GLY A 174 -34.94 4.85 -31.99
N ALA A 175 -34.13 3.80 -31.78
CA ALA A 175 -34.08 3.04 -30.52
C ALA A 175 -33.05 3.59 -29.51
N GLN A 176 -32.54 4.81 -29.69
CA GLN A 176 -31.49 5.39 -28.85
C GLN A 176 -31.92 5.48 -27.37
N ALA A 177 -33.17 5.87 -27.11
CA ALA A 177 -33.70 5.98 -25.75
C ALA A 177 -33.68 4.64 -25.01
N MET A 178 -34.14 3.57 -25.66
CA MET A 178 -34.14 2.21 -25.11
C MET A 178 -32.72 1.72 -24.78
N PHE A 179 -31.76 1.97 -25.67
CA PHE A 179 -30.36 1.59 -25.41
C PHE A 179 -29.72 2.44 -24.31
N THR A 180 -30.10 3.71 -24.20
CA THR A 180 -29.64 4.62 -23.14
C THR A 180 -30.15 4.18 -21.78
N GLU A 181 -31.44 3.85 -21.66
CA GLU A 181 -32.06 3.35 -20.43
C GLU A 181 -31.38 2.06 -19.96
N ARG A 182 -31.21 1.08 -20.86
CA ARG A 182 -30.48 -0.17 -20.56
C ARG A 182 -29.04 0.06 -20.10
N PHE A 183 -28.38 1.08 -20.65
CA PHE A 183 -27.03 1.45 -20.22
C PHE A 183 -27.04 2.05 -18.82
N ILE A 184 -28.00 2.94 -18.53
CA ILE A 184 -28.18 3.53 -17.20
C ILE A 184 -28.48 2.46 -16.15
N ASP A 185 -29.30 1.46 -16.45
CA ASP A 185 -29.57 0.35 -15.51
C ASP A 185 -28.31 -0.41 -15.11
N LYS A 186 -27.50 -0.77 -16.11
CA LYS A 186 -26.20 -1.44 -15.89
C LYS A 186 -25.23 -0.55 -15.13
N GLN A 187 -25.20 0.73 -15.45
CA GLN A 187 -24.40 1.73 -14.74
C GLN A 187 -24.84 1.87 -13.28
N ASN A 188 -26.13 1.87 -13.00
CA ASN A 188 -26.65 2.01 -11.64
C ASN A 188 -26.25 0.81 -10.77
N VAL A 189 -26.29 -0.40 -11.31
CA VAL A 189 -25.80 -1.61 -10.61
C VAL A 189 -24.30 -1.49 -10.32
N HIS A 190 -23.47 -1.12 -11.30
CA HIS A 190 -22.03 -0.94 -11.10
C HIS A 190 -21.73 0.15 -10.05
N SER A 191 -22.37 1.32 -10.19
CA SER A 191 -22.23 2.45 -9.27
C SER A 191 -22.65 2.08 -7.84
N SER A 192 -23.74 1.31 -7.67
CA SER A 192 -24.22 0.86 -6.36
C SER A 192 -23.18 -0.05 -5.66
N VAL A 193 -22.59 -0.99 -6.40
CA VAL A 193 -21.56 -1.89 -5.86
C VAL A 193 -20.28 -1.12 -5.54
N LEU A 194 -19.86 -0.20 -6.42
CA LEU A 194 -18.70 0.66 -6.19
C LEU A 194 -18.90 1.55 -4.95
N PHE A 195 -20.08 2.15 -4.80
CA PHE A 195 -20.42 2.95 -3.63
C PHE A 195 -20.39 2.12 -2.34
N THR A 196 -20.88 0.88 -2.38
CA THR A 196 -20.82 -0.07 -1.26
C THR A 196 -19.38 -0.37 -0.86
N PHE A 197 -18.48 -0.57 -1.84
CA PHE A 197 -17.05 -0.76 -1.60
C PHE A 197 -16.42 0.45 -0.90
N LEU A 198 -16.64 1.66 -1.44
CA LEU A 198 -16.11 2.90 -0.88
C LEU A 198 -16.64 3.18 0.53
N SER A 199 -17.94 2.96 0.74
CA SER A 199 -18.59 3.16 2.04
C SER A 199 -18.11 2.16 3.09
N SER A 200 -17.93 0.90 2.71
CA SER A 200 -17.37 -0.13 3.59
C SER A 200 -15.93 0.21 4.02
N SER A 201 -15.10 0.70 3.09
CA SER A 201 -13.75 1.16 3.40
C SER A 201 -13.75 2.34 4.38
N ARG A 202 -14.67 3.30 4.20
CA ARG A 202 -14.80 4.44 5.12
C ARG A 202 -15.25 4.00 6.51
N LEU A 203 -16.25 3.12 6.60
CA LEU A 203 -16.75 2.60 7.87
C LEU A 203 -15.66 1.86 8.64
N PHE A 204 -14.87 1.05 7.94
CA PHE A 204 -13.70 0.38 8.53
C PHE A 204 -12.70 1.40 9.10
N GLY A 205 -12.36 2.44 8.34
CA GLY A 205 -11.46 3.50 8.82
C GLY A 205 -11.97 4.16 10.11
N ILE A 206 -13.27 4.51 10.16
CA ILE A 206 -13.89 5.10 11.35
C ILE A 206 -13.84 4.12 12.54
N ALA A 207 -14.15 2.84 12.32
CA ALA A 207 -14.10 1.83 13.38
C ALA A 207 -12.69 1.67 13.96
N MET A 208 -11.65 1.68 13.11
CA MET A 208 -10.25 1.61 13.53
C MET A 208 -9.85 2.84 14.34
N GLU A 209 -10.25 4.04 13.90
CA GLU A 209 -9.99 5.29 14.63
C GLU A 209 -10.63 5.29 16.02
N ILE A 210 -11.88 4.83 16.14
CA ILE A 210 -12.56 4.71 17.44
C ILE A 210 -11.79 3.77 18.38
N MET A 211 -11.30 2.62 17.89
CA MET A 211 -10.51 1.69 18.71
C MET A 211 -9.20 2.31 19.20
N CYS A 212 -8.49 3.01 18.32
CA CYS A 212 -7.28 3.73 18.69
C CYS A 212 -7.56 4.87 19.70
N LEU A 213 -8.67 5.60 19.55
CA LEU A 213 -9.08 6.65 20.49
C LEU A 213 -9.40 6.08 21.88
N VAL A 214 -10.07 4.94 21.96
CA VAL A 214 -10.31 4.24 23.24
C VAL A 214 -8.98 3.85 23.90
N TYR A 215 -8.01 3.35 23.13
CA TYR A 215 -6.68 3.06 23.65
C TYR A 215 -5.96 4.30 24.17
N ILE A 216 -5.97 5.40 23.41
CA ILE A 216 -5.35 6.67 23.85
C ILE A 216 -6.01 7.18 25.13
N TYR A 217 -7.34 7.08 25.23
CA TYR A 217 -8.07 7.45 26.44
C TYR A 217 -7.60 6.64 27.67
N CYS A 218 -7.49 5.30 27.54
CA CYS A 218 -6.95 4.45 28.59
C CYS A 218 -5.50 4.79 28.94
N LEU A 219 -4.67 5.07 27.93
CA LEU A 219 -3.26 5.45 28.12
C LEU A 219 -3.13 6.78 28.86
N ILE A 220 -3.94 7.79 28.51
CA ILE A 220 -3.94 9.08 29.19
C ILE A 220 -4.35 8.92 30.66
N ILE A 221 -5.40 8.15 30.95
CA ILE A 221 -5.81 7.87 32.35
C ILE A 221 -4.67 7.20 33.12
N PHE A 222 -4.03 6.19 32.52
CA PHE A 222 -2.90 5.50 33.13
C PHE A 222 -1.76 6.46 33.47
N LEU A 223 -1.42 7.37 32.55
CA LEU A 223 -0.38 8.37 32.76
C LEU A 223 -0.76 9.40 33.84
N ILE A 224 -2.02 9.85 33.88
CA ILE A 224 -2.53 10.78 34.90
C ILE A 224 -2.48 10.16 36.30
N LEU A 225 -2.81 8.87 36.43
CA LEU A 225 -2.76 8.17 37.73
C LEU A 225 -1.34 7.98 38.26
N ASN A 226 -0.31 8.14 37.41
CA ASN A 226 1.09 7.95 37.75
C ASN A 226 1.92 9.23 37.54
N LEU A 227 1.31 10.41 37.71
CA LEU A 227 1.97 11.71 37.53
C LEU A 227 3.21 11.89 38.42
N ASP A 228 3.23 11.25 39.59
CA ASP A 228 4.35 11.35 40.53
C ASP A 228 5.61 10.58 40.07
N VAL A 229 5.46 9.66 39.12
CA VAL A 229 6.54 8.78 38.65
C VAL A 229 7.20 9.30 37.37
N TYR A 230 6.46 10.01 36.52
CA TYR A 230 6.91 10.38 35.17
C TYR A 230 7.08 11.89 35.00
N THR A 231 8.15 12.28 34.31
CA THR A 231 8.37 13.69 33.95
C THR A 231 7.35 14.15 32.91
N GLY A 232 6.82 15.37 33.05
CA GLY A 232 5.82 15.94 32.13
C GLY A 232 6.26 15.98 30.67
N SER A 233 7.57 16.15 30.40
CA SER A 233 8.13 16.09 29.04
C SER A 233 7.93 14.73 28.37
N LEU A 234 8.09 13.67 29.14
CA LEU A 234 8.00 12.31 28.67
C LEU A 234 6.53 11.89 28.49
N ILE A 235 5.64 12.31 29.39
CA ILE A 235 4.18 12.16 29.22
C ILE A 235 3.73 12.83 27.92
N GLY A 236 4.16 14.07 27.68
CA GLY A 236 3.84 14.80 26.44
C GLY A 236 4.37 14.12 25.18
N LEU A 237 5.57 13.54 25.24
CA LEU A 237 6.13 12.77 24.13
C LEU A 237 5.26 11.55 23.81
N ILE A 238 4.88 10.73 24.79
CA ILE A 238 4.06 9.52 24.52
C ILE A 238 2.70 9.90 23.95
N ILE A 239 2.05 10.92 24.52
CA ILE A 239 0.71 11.32 24.08
C ILE A 239 0.77 11.82 22.63
N SER A 240 1.75 12.67 22.29
CA SER A 240 1.91 13.18 20.92
C SER A 240 2.22 12.07 19.91
N GLN A 241 3.12 11.14 20.27
CA GLN A 241 3.47 10.00 19.41
C GLN A 241 2.28 9.03 19.25
N SER A 242 1.56 8.72 20.34
CA SER A 242 0.38 7.84 20.31
C SER A 242 -0.76 8.43 19.49
N LEU A 243 -0.95 9.75 19.56
CA LEU A 243 -1.96 10.44 18.74
C LEU A 243 -1.59 10.37 17.24
N SER A 244 -0.32 10.59 16.90
CA SER A 244 0.18 10.44 15.52
C SER A 244 0.03 9.01 15.00
N LEU A 245 0.16 8.00 15.87
CA LEU A 245 0.00 6.60 15.48
C LEU A 245 -1.43 6.31 14.97
N THR A 246 -2.46 6.97 15.50
CA THR A 246 -3.86 6.64 15.15
C THR A 246 -4.17 6.88 13.67
N SER A 247 -3.80 8.04 13.15
CA SER A 247 -4.00 8.38 11.73
C SER A 247 -3.06 7.56 10.83
N THR A 248 -1.81 7.44 11.25
CA THR A 248 -0.76 6.75 10.49
C THR A 248 -1.04 5.25 10.37
N PHE A 249 -1.57 4.62 11.42
CA PHE A 249 -1.89 3.20 11.42
C PHE A 249 -3.06 2.87 10.49
N ASN A 250 -4.13 3.69 10.48
CA ASN A 250 -5.24 3.53 9.56
C ASN A 250 -4.76 3.62 8.10
N TRP A 251 -3.96 4.65 7.79
CA TRP A 251 -3.30 4.77 6.49
C TRP A 251 -2.43 3.54 6.18
N GLY A 252 -1.66 3.05 7.16
CA GLY A 252 -0.78 1.89 7.00
C GLY A 252 -1.48 0.60 6.63
N VAL A 253 -2.62 0.30 7.26
CA VAL A 253 -3.42 -0.90 6.90
C VAL A 253 -3.87 -0.84 5.44
N ARG A 254 -4.24 0.36 4.96
CA ARG A 254 -4.58 0.56 3.56
C ARG A 254 -3.38 0.34 2.65
N GLN A 255 -2.23 0.93 2.96
CA GLN A 255 -1.00 0.75 2.16
C GLN A 255 -0.60 -0.73 2.11
N MET A 256 -0.65 -1.47 3.23
CA MET A 256 -0.39 -2.91 3.24
C MET A 256 -1.31 -3.70 2.30
N THR A 257 -2.60 -3.37 2.29
CA THR A 257 -3.59 -4.02 1.41
C THR A 257 -3.29 -3.73 -0.07
N GLU A 258 -2.85 -2.51 -0.37
CA GLU A 258 -2.43 -2.12 -1.72
C GLU A 258 -1.13 -2.82 -2.14
N VAL A 259 -0.14 -2.97 -1.23
CA VAL A 259 1.06 -3.79 -1.47
C VAL A 259 0.68 -5.23 -1.80
N GLU A 260 -0.16 -5.87 -1.00
CA GLU A 260 -0.61 -7.26 -1.25
C GLU A 260 -1.28 -7.37 -2.64
N THR A 261 -2.11 -6.37 -2.98
CA THR A 261 -2.77 -6.32 -4.29
C THR A 261 -1.77 -6.22 -5.43
N TYR A 262 -0.80 -5.31 -5.36
CA TYR A 262 0.20 -5.10 -6.41
C TYR A 262 1.23 -6.24 -6.49
N MET A 263 1.50 -6.93 -5.39
CA MET A 263 2.37 -8.12 -5.40
C MET A 263 1.78 -9.27 -6.22
N THR A 264 0.46 -9.33 -6.45
CA THR A 264 -0.12 -10.30 -7.39
C THR A 264 0.34 -10.06 -8.84
N SER A 265 0.66 -8.82 -9.22
CA SER A 265 1.27 -8.53 -10.53
C SER A 265 2.70 -9.05 -10.59
N VAL A 266 3.48 -8.91 -9.51
CA VAL A 266 4.85 -9.49 -9.41
C VAL A 266 4.81 -11.01 -9.52
N GLU A 267 3.90 -11.66 -8.80
CA GLU A 267 3.71 -13.12 -8.84
C GLU A 267 3.49 -13.61 -10.27
N ARG A 268 2.57 -12.97 -11.01
CA ARG A 268 2.29 -13.30 -12.42
C ARG A 268 3.49 -13.12 -13.34
N ILE A 269 4.33 -12.11 -13.12
CA ILE A 269 5.55 -11.91 -13.92
C ILE A 269 6.57 -13.02 -13.62
N ILE A 270 6.70 -13.41 -12.35
CA ILE A 270 7.57 -14.51 -11.94
C ILE A 270 7.09 -15.85 -12.53
N GLU A 271 5.78 -16.09 -12.61
CA GLU A 271 5.22 -17.27 -13.28
C GLU A 271 5.62 -17.33 -14.76
N PHE A 272 5.61 -16.19 -15.47
CA PHE A 272 6.11 -16.11 -16.86
C PHE A 272 7.62 -16.43 -16.95
N GLY A 273 8.38 -16.09 -15.91
CA GLY A 273 9.79 -16.45 -15.79
C GLY A 273 10.06 -17.96 -15.69
N LYS A 274 9.03 -18.76 -15.37
CA LYS A 274 9.12 -20.21 -15.19
C LYS A 274 8.58 -21.00 -16.39
N LEU A 275 8.26 -20.33 -17.50
CA LEU A 275 7.82 -21.01 -18.72
C LEU A 275 8.92 -21.94 -19.26
N ASP A 276 8.50 -23.08 -19.80
CA ASP A 276 9.41 -24.03 -20.43
C ASP A 276 10.14 -23.35 -21.60
N GLN A 277 11.46 -23.39 -21.56
CA GLN A 277 12.32 -22.76 -22.56
C GLN A 277 12.68 -23.76 -23.65
N GLU A 278 12.65 -23.31 -24.90
CA GLU A 278 13.13 -24.07 -26.04
C GLU A 278 14.65 -24.19 -26.00
N ASN A 279 15.17 -25.41 -26.15
CA ASN A 279 16.61 -25.67 -26.17
C ASN A 279 17.21 -25.22 -27.51
N LEU A 280 17.56 -23.94 -27.59
CA LEU A 280 18.16 -23.32 -28.78
C LEU A 280 19.51 -23.97 -29.18
N ASP A 281 20.17 -24.70 -28.27
CA ASP A 281 21.45 -25.38 -28.52
C ASP A 281 21.34 -26.70 -29.30
N GLN A 282 20.14 -27.27 -29.46
CA GLN A 282 19.93 -28.51 -30.22
C GLN A 282 19.90 -28.29 -31.74
N GLY A 283 19.95 -27.05 -32.21
CA GLY A 283 19.92 -26.67 -33.63
C GLY A 283 21.28 -26.59 -34.32
N LYS A 284 22.36 -27.13 -33.75
CA LYS A 284 23.63 -27.27 -34.50
C LYS A 284 23.45 -28.34 -35.57
N PHE A 285 23.07 -27.91 -36.78
CA PHE A 285 23.20 -28.73 -37.98
C PHE A 285 24.68 -29.09 -38.17
N GLU A 286 25.05 -30.33 -37.86
CA GLU A 286 26.26 -30.93 -38.41
C GLU A 286 26.04 -31.05 -39.93
N PRO A 287 26.83 -30.38 -40.78
CA PRO A 287 26.69 -30.55 -42.21
C PRO A 287 26.99 -32.00 -42.56
N GLU A 288 26.03 -32.68 -43.20
CA GLU A 288 26.23 -34.05 -43.70
C GLU A 288 27.52 -34.11 -44.50
N GLU A 289 28.51 -34.82 -43.96
CA GLU A 289 29.78 -35.08 -44.61
C GLU A 289 29.47 -35.87 -45.88
N LYS A 290 29.74 -35.25 -47.04
CA LYS A 290 29.49 -35.83 -48.36
C LYS A 290 30.15 -37.21 -48.43
N LEU A 291 29.34 -38.26 -48.49
CA LEU A 291 29.75 -39.59 -48.92
C LEU A 291 30.29 -39.49 -50.35
N ALA A 292 31.62 -39.54 -50.47
CA ALA A 292 32.36 -39.74 -51.71
C ALA A 292 32.67 -41.23 -51.91
#